data_AF-A0AAV4FXY0-F1
#
_entry.id   AF-A0AAV4FXY0-F1
#
_cell.length_a   1.000
_cell.length_b   1.000
_cell.length_c   1.000
_cell.angle_alpha   90.00
_cell.angle_beta   90.00
_cell.angle_gamma   90.00
#
_symmetry.space_group_name_H-M   'P 1'
#
loop_
_entity.id
_entity.type
_entity.pdbx_description
1 polymer ?
#
loop_
_entity_poly.entity_id
_entity_poly.type
_entity_poly.pdbx_seq_one_letter_code
_entity_poly.pdbx_strand_id
1 'polypeptide(L)'
;MYLIAAAVKVVGLVLVALAVVVVVVVVVVVVVVVVVVVVVVVVVVVVVILKYPDLAPCDFWLFLILKDRLAGGKFDRIQDLAKAVNSELRIIPEEDYQSKFRKW
;
A
#
# COMPACT_ATOMS: atom_id res chain seq x y z
N MET A 1 -13.97 39.91 -34.36
CA MET A 1 -13.45 38.51 -34.33
C MET A 1 -12.35 38.29 -33.29
N TYR A 2 -11.32 39.16 -33.17
CA TYR A 2 -10.21 38.97 -32.22
C TYR A 2 -10.59 38.92 -30.73
N LEU A 3 -11.56 39.73 -30.30
CA LEU A 3 -11.97 39.81 -28.88
C LEU A 3 -12.59 38.50 -28.37
N ILE A 4 -13.36 37.81 -29.22
CA ILE A 4 -14.05 36.56 -28.88
C ILE A 4 -13.03 35.42 -28.75
N ALA A 5 -12.04 35.37 -29.65
CA ALA A 5 -10.97 34.37 -29.59
C ALA A 5 -10.09 34.50 -28.33
N ALA A 6 -9.87 35.73 -27.86
CA ALA A 6 -9.15 35.98 -26.60
C ALA A 6 -9.97 35.51 -25.39
N ALA A 7 -11.27 35.81 -25.34
CA ALA A 7 -12.15 35.38 -24.26
C ALA A 7 -12.22 33.84 -24.14
N VAL A 8 -12.33 33.12 -25.26
CA VAL A 8 -12.36 31.64 -25.27
C VAL A 8 -11.04 31.05 -24.75
N LYS A 9 -9.89 31.64 -25.10
CA LYS A 9 -8.58 31.21 -24.59
C LYS A 9 -8.44 31.42 -23.08
N VAL A 10 -8.93 32.55 -22.56
CA VAL A 10 -8.89 32.86 -21.12
C VAL A 10 -9.79 31.88 -20.35
N VAL A 11 -11.01 31.62 -20.83
CA VAL A 11 -11.91 30.63 -20.22
C VAL A 11 -11.31 29.23 -20.25
N GLY A 12 -10.69 28.83 -21.37
CA GLY A 12 -9.99 27.55 -21.49
C GLY A 12 -8.83 27.43 -20.50
N LEU A 13 -8.02 28.49 -20.35
CA LEU A 13 -6.91 28.51 -19.40
C LEU A 13 -7.40 28.39 -17.94
N VAL A 14 -8.47 29.10 -17.58
CA VAL A 14 -9.08 29.03 -16.23
C VAL A 14 -9.62 27.63 -15.96
N LEU A 15 -10.27 26.99 -16.93
CA LEU A 15 -10.80 25.64 -16.78
C LEU A 15 -9.68 24.61 -16.59
N VAL A 16 -8.58 24.74 -17.35
CA VAL A 16 -7.39 23.89 -17.20
C VAL A 16 -6.74 24.11 -15.83
N ALA A 17 -6.59 25.37 -15.39
CA ALA A 17 -6.05 25.68 -14.07
C ALA A 17 -6.89 25.06 -12.95
N LEU A 18 -8.22 25.16 -13.03
CA LEU A 18 -9.14 24.54 -12.07
C LEU A 18 -8.98 23.01 -12.05
N ALA A 19 -8.92 22.38 -13.24
CA ALA A 19 -8.73 20.93 -13.34
C ALA A 19 -7.40 20.48 -12.72
N VAL A 20 -6.31 21.21 -12.95
CA VAL A 20 -5.00 20.95 -12.33
C VAL A 20 -5.09 21.05 -10.81
N VAL A 21 -5.74 22.08 -10.27
CA VAL A 21 -5.92 22.24 -8.83
C VAL A 21 -6.70 21.05 -8.25
N VAL A 22 -7.79 20.63 -8.89
CA VAL A 22 -8.56 19.46 -8.46
C VAL A 22 -7.70 18.20 -8.43
N VAL A 23 -6.91 17.94 -9.49
CA VAL A 23 -6.02 16.78 -9.55
C VAL A 23 -4.98 16.82 -8.43
N VAL A 24 -4.35 17.97 -8.19
CA VAL A 24 -3.37 18.12 -7.11
C VAL A 24 -4.02 17.86 -5.75
N VAL A 25 -5.21 18.41 -5.49
CA VAL A 25 -5.94 18.18 -4.24
C VAL A 25 -6.26 16.70 -4.05
N VAL A 26 -6.76 16.02 -5.09
CA VAL A 26 -7.06 14.59 -5.03
C VAL A 26 -5.80 13.78 -4.72
N VAL A 27 -4.69 14.05 -5.41
CA VAL A 27 -3.42 13.36 -5.17
C VAL A 27 -2.95 13.57 -3.73
N VAL A 28 -2.99 14.81 -3.22
CA VAL A 28 -2.61 15.12 -1.84
C VAL A 28 -3.49 14.36 -0.85
N VAL A 29 -4.81 14.35 -1.05
CA VAL A 29 -5.75 13.62 -0.19
C VAL A 29 -5.44 12.12 -0.20
N VAL A 30 -5.23 11.52 -1.37
CA VAL A 30 -4.88 10.11 -1.49
C VAL A 30 -3.57 9.81 -0.76
N VAL A 31 -2.54 10.62 -0.95
CA VAL A 31 -1.24 10.45 -0.28
C VAL A 31 -1.41 10.54 1.25
N VAL A 32 -2.15 11.54 1.74
CA VAL A 32 -2.41 11.70 3.17
C VAL A 32 -3.15 10.49 3.73
N VAL A 33 -4.20 10.01 3.06
CA VAL A 33 -4.95 8.83 3.49
C VAL A 33 -4.04 7.61 3.52
N VAL A 34 -3.23 7.37 2.49
CA VAL A 34 -2.30 6.24 2.46
C VAL A 34 -1.29 6.34 3.60
N VAL A 35 -0.70 7.52 3.84
CA VAL A 35 0.24 7.73 4.94
C VAL A 35 -0.43 7.47 6.28
N VAL A 36 -1.63 7.99 6.52
CA VAL A 36 -2.37 7.75 7.78
C VAL A 36 -2.67 6.27 7.96
N VAL A 37 -3.15 5.57 6.93
CA VAL A 37 -3.41 4.13 6.99
C VAL A 37 -2.13 3.37 7.30
N VAL A 38 -1.02 3.67 6.62
CA VAL A 38 0.27 3.02 6.86
C VAL A 38 0.74 3.28 8.29
N VAL A 39 0.67 4.52 8.78
CA VAL A 39 1.06 4.87 10.15
C VAL A 39 0.20 4.12 11.16
N VAL A 40 -1.13 4.10 10.98
CA VAL A 40 -2.05 3.37 11.87
C VAL A 40 -1.73 1.89 11.86
N VAL A 41 -1.55 1.28 10.69
CA VAL A 41 -1.18 -0.14 10.57
C VAL A 41 0.14 -0.41 11.26
N VAL A 42 1.18 0.41 11.03
CA VAL A 42 2.49 0.26 11.67
C VAL A 42 2.38 0.40 13.19
N VAL A 43 1.66 1.42 13.69
CA VAL A 43 1.47 1.63 15.13
C VAL A 43 0.72 0.44 15.74
N VAL A 44 -0.36 -0.01 15.11
CA VAL A 44 -1.13 -1.18 15.58
C VAL A 44 -0.26 -2.42 15.57
N VAL A 45 0.46 -2.70 14.49
CA VAL A 45 1.35 -3.85 14.36
C VAL A 45 2.46 -3.81 15.41
N VAL A 46 3.15 -2.68 15.57
CA VAL A 46 4.24 -2.52 16.55
C VAL A 46 3.69 -2.65 17.98
N VAL A 47 2.59 -1.99 18.31
CA VAL A 47 1.98 -2.07 19.66
C VAL A 47 1.49 -3.49 19.95
N VAL A 48 0.89 -4.18 18.98
CA VAL A 48 0.42 -5.56 19.15
C VAL A 48 1.60 -6.53 19.30
N ILE A 49 2.65 -6.41 18.47
CA ILE A 49 3.87 -7.23 18.58
C ILE A 49 4.57 -7.00 19.92
N LEU A 50 4.70 -5.75 20.38
CA LEU A 50 5.37 -5.44 21.64
C LEU A 50 4.56 -5.90 22.86
N LYS A 51 3.22 -5.87 22.77
CA LYS A 51 2.35 -6.25 23.88
C LYS A 51 2.10 -7.76 23.92
N TYR A 52 2.21 -8.43 22.79
CA TYR A 52 1.93 -9.86 22.64
C TYR A 52 2.84 -10.51 21.58
N PRO A 53 4.15 -10.68 21.87
CA PRO A 53 5.11 -11.27 20.93
C PRO A 53 4.76 -12.72 20.55
N ASP A 54 3.96 -13.40 21.38
CA ASP A 54 3.53 -14.78 21.15
C ASP A 54 2.10 -14.91 20.60
N LEU A 55 1.43 -13.83 20.16
CA LEU A 55 0.03 -13.90 19.75
C LEU A 55 -0.33 -13.27 18.41
N ALA A 56 0.63 -12.81 17.60
CA ALA A 56 0.31 -12.40 16.24
C ALA A 56 0.13 -13.66 15.36
N PRO A 57 -1.08 -13.95 14.82
CA PRO A 57 -1.27 -15.11 13.94
C PRO A 57 -0.41 -15.04 12.66
N CYS A 58 0.03 -13.83 12.27
CA CYS A 58 1.04 -13.64 11.21
C CYS A 58 2.42 -14.22 11.58
N ASP A 59 2.88 -14.08 12.83
CA ASP A 59 4.20 -14.54 13.28
C ASP A 59 4.31 -16.07 13.25
N PHE A 60 3.22 -16.78 13.56
CA PHE A 60 3.21 -18.25 13.58
C PHE A 60 2.90 -18.90 12.24
N TRP A 61 2.24 -18.21 11.32
CA TRP A 61 1.79 -18.85 10.09
C TRP A 61 2.38 -18.22 8.85
N LEU A 62 2.27 -16.90 8.69
CA LEU A 62 2.75 -16.21 7.51
C LEU A 62 4.27 -16.24 7.42
N PHE A 63 4.96 -15.91 8.52
CA PHE A 63 6.43 -15.93 8.53
C PHE A 63 7.01 -17.34 8.46
N LEU A 64 6.33 -18.36 9.01
CA LEU A 64 6.76 -19.75 8.84
C LEU A 64 6.64 -20.22 7.38
N ILE A 65 5.53 -19.89 6.70
CA ILE A 65 5.35 -20.23 5.28
C ILE A 65 6.37 -19.50 4.42
N LEU A 66 6.56 -18.20 4.63
CA LEU A 66 7.54 -17.43 3.86
C LEU A 66 8.95 -17.97 4.11
N LYS A 67 9.31 -18.26 5.37
CA LYS A 67 10.61 -18.81 5.70
C LYS A 67 10.84 -20.18 5.06
N ASP A 68 9.84 -21.06 5.04
CA ASP A 68 9.93 -22.37 4.39
C ASP A 68 10.07 -22.23 2.86
N ARG A 69 9.26 -21.37 2.24
CA ARG A 69 9.26 -21.17 0.78
C ARG A 69 10.47 -20.40 0.26
N LEU A 70 11.02 -19.49 1.06
CA LEU A 70 12.25 -18.77 0.74
C LEU A 70 13.51 -19.49 1.25
N ALA A 71 13.37 -20.64 1.95
CA ALA A 71 14.51 -21.41 2.42
C ALA A 71 15.34 -21.92 1.23
N GLY A 72 16.65 -21.66 1.27
CA GLY A 72 17.58 -22.05 0.21
C GLY A 72 17.72 -21.04 -0.94
N GLY A 73 16.90 -19.97 -0.96
CA GLY A 73 17.06 -18.86 -1.89
C GLY A 73 18.24 -17.96 -1.49
N LYS A 74 19.23 -17.81 -2.38
CA LYS A 74 20.26 -16.76 -2.23
C LYS A 74 19.74 -15.49 -2.87
N PHE A 75 19.57 -14.44 -2.06
CA PHE A 75 19.15 -13.12 -2.52
C PHE A 75 20.30 -12.14 -2.31
N ASP A 76 20.99 -11.76 -3.39
CA ASP A 76 22.11 -10.81 -3.33
C ASP A 76 21.64 -9.36 -3.13
N ARG A 77 20.38 -9.06 -3.45
CA ARG A 77 19.77 -7.72 -3.30
C ARG A 77 18.44 -7.80 -2.58
N ILE A 78 18.18 -6.79 -1.77
CA ILE A 78 16.90 -6.61 -1.04
C ILE A 78 15.71 -6.58 -2.01
N GLN A 79 15.89 -6.02 -3.22
CA GLN A 79 14.84 -5.97 -4.24
C GLN A 79 14.42 -7.36 -4.74
N ASP A 80 15.37 -8.29 -4.83
CA ASP A 80 15.09 -9.65 -5.29
C ASP A 80 14.41 -10.46 -4.19
N LEU A 81 14.82 -10.25 -2.93
CA LEU A 81 14.10 -10.76 -1.76
C LEU A 81 12.66 -10.22 -1.73
N ALA A 82 12.48 -8.91 -1.89
CA ALA A 82 11.16 -8.29 -1.86
C ALA A 82 10.24 -8.80 -2.99
N LYS A 83 10.78 -9.05 -4.18
CA LYS A 83 10.03 -9.66 -5.29
C LYS A 83 9.63 -11.10 -4.98
N ALA A 84 10.53 -11.92 -4.45
CA ALA A 84 10.27 -13.30 -4.08
C ALA A 84 9.25 -13.41 -2.93
N VAL A 85 9.37 -12.55 -1.92
CA VAL A 85 8.39 -12.40 -0.85
C VAL A 85 7.02 -12.06 -1.45
N ASN A 86 6.95 -11.05 -2.31
CA ASN A 86 5.69 -10.60 -2.89
C ASN A 86 5.03 -11.64 -3.83
N SER A 87 5.83 -12.43 -4.57
CA SER A 87 5.29 -13.54 -5.36
C SER A 87 4.66 -14.62 -4.47
N GLU A 88 5.30 -14.97 -3.36
CA GLU A 88 4.75 -15.96 -2.43
C GLU A 88 3.50 -15.45 -1.70
N LEU A 89 3.50 -14.18 -1.27
CA LEU A 89 2.31 -13.55 -0.66
C LEU A 89 1.10 -13.56 -1.60
N ARG A 90 1.30 -13.41 -2.91
CA ARG A 90 0.23 -13.46 -3.92
C ARG A 90 -0.32 -14.86 -4.19
N ILE A 91 0.47 -15.89 -3.92
CA ILE A 91 0.05 -17.29 -4.09
C ILE A 91 -0.88 -17.72 -2.95
N ILE A 92 -0.73 -17.12 -1.77
CA ILE A 92 -1.56 -17.42 -0.60
C ILE A 92 -2.97 -16.86 -0.84
N PRO A 93 -4.01 -17.71 -0.86
CA PRO A 93 -5.38 -17.26 -1.09
C PRO A 93 -5.92 -16.54 0.15
N GLU A 94 -6.82 -15.56 -0.07
CA GLU A 94 -7.38 -14.74 1.01
C GLU A 94 -8.10 -15.58 2.08
N GLU A 95 -8.75 -16.67 1.66
CA GLU A 95 -9.44 -17.61 2.54
C GLU A 95 -8.53 -18.25 3.58
N ASP A 96 -7.26 -18.50 3.25
CA ASP A 96 -6.28 -19.05 4.19
C ASP A 96 -5.89 -18.02 5.25
N TYR A 97 -5.70 -16.75 4.86
CA TYR A 97 -5.51 -15.66 5.81
C TYR A 97 -6.70 -15.58 6.76
N GLN A 98 -7.92 -15.48 6.22
CA GLN A 98 -9.12 -15.34 7.04
C GLN A 98 -9.36 -16.56 7.92
N SER A 99 -9.12 -17.77 7.44
CA SER A 99 -9.26 -19.02 8.20
C SER A 99 -8.29 -19.06 9.39
N LYS A 100 -7.05 -18.62 9.21
CA LYS A 100 -6.04 -18.59 10.27
C LYS A 100 -6.29 -17.49 11.29
N PHE A 101 -6.77 -16.33 10.85
CA PHE A 101 -7.23 -15.26 11.75
C PHE A 101 -8.50 -15.64 12.52
N ARG A 102 -9.41 -16.45 11.95
CA ARG A 102 -10.65 -16.90 12.61
C ARG A 102 -10.46 -18.09 13.56
N LYS A 103 -9.45 -18.92 13.34
CA LYS A 103 -9.14 -20.08 14.19
C LYS A 103 -8.29 -19.74 15.41
N TRP A 104 -7.75 -18.52 15.46
CA TRP A 104 -7.07 -17.95 16.60
C TRP A 104 -8.10 -17.26 17.50
#